data_AF-A0A7S2V6W0-F1
#
_entry.id   AF-A0A7S2V6W0-F1
#
_cell.length_a   1.000
_cell.length_b   1.000
_cell.length_c   1.000
_cell.angle_alpha   90.00
_cell.angle_beta   90.00
_cell.angle_gamma   90.00
#
_symmetry.space_group_name_H-M   'P 1'
#
loop_
_entity.id
_entity.type
_entity.pdbx_description
1 polymer ?
#
loop_
_entity_poly.entity_id
_entity_poly.type
_entity_poly.pdbx_seq_one_letter_code
_entity_poly.pdbx_strand_id
1 'polypeptide(L)'
;SARKSTVDLNALFTPYHGGGHPKAASCSMRLDDPAMRGLDSQAFLDHLVEDICTNQLKPEISAGEFMTAPVLTCTPDTTISQAEIALQTNSINGIPVLDKNKFVVGMITKTSIKEALKKGHASRPVKGIMMTQVQLVEESTRFQDVERYIVGEDLERVLVVQMVPQEEDPAPIAPAETAEEEEEDHDGGEGSSVSLEDGQAAAAKASSKKANKKKSKKPAAKLVGLITRKDLLRQRSYYDSVYYHNKPFSIRIDSSQRRFLMDLRKKLKMFDKD
;
A
#
# COMPACT_ATOMS: atom_id res chain seq x y z
N SER A 1 -14.31 -1.00 -11.81
CA SER A 1 -15.03 -0.23 -12.84
C SER A 1 -14.77 1.25 -12.61
N ALA A 2 -13.63 1.75 -13.10
CA ALA A 2 -13.17 3.13 -12.90
C ALA A 2 -12.92 3.76 -14.28
N ARG A 3 -13.99 4.22 -14.92
CA ARG A 3 -13.93 5.14 -16.07
C ARG A 3 -15.13 6.08 -15.96
N LYS A 4 -14.93 7.18 -15.24
CA LYS A 4 -15.75 8.38 -15.40
C LYS A 4 -14.81 9.57 -15.56
N SER A 5 -13.93 9.49 -16.57
CA SER A 5 -13.53 10.70 -17.26
C SER A 5 -14.81 11.25 -17.89
N THR A 6 -15.23 12.44 -17.47
CA THR A 6 -16.37 13.13 -18.07
C THR A 6 -15.90 13.72 -19.40
N VAL A 7 -15.65 12.86 -20.39
CA VAL A 7 -15.41 13.26 -21.79
C VAL A 7 -16.68 13.94 -22.26
N ASP A 8 -16.57 15.15 -22.81
CA ASP A 8 -17.71 15.88 -23.39
C ASP A 8 -17.81 15.53 -24.87
N LEU A 9 -18.64 14.54 -25.16
CA LEU A 9 -18.88 14.08 -26.53
C LEU A 9 -19.48 15.17 -27.41
N ASN A 10 -20.20 16.14 -26.83
CA ASN A 10 -20.80 17.22 -27.60
C ASN A 10 -19.72 18.21 -28.07
N ALA A 11 -18.81 18.59 -27.16
CA ALA A 11 -17.65 19.40 -27.52
C ALA A 11 -16.77 18.69 -28.56
N LEU A 12 -16.56 17.39 -28.40
CA LEU A 12 -15.78 16.54 -29.32
C LEU A 12 -16.37 16.52 -30.75
N PHE A 13 -17.70 16.43 -30.88
CA PHE A 13 -18.36 16.26 -32.17
C PHE A 13 -18.82 17.57 -32.84
N THR A 14 -18.84 18.69 -32.12
CA THR A 14 -19.21 20.01 -32.65
C THR A 14 -18.35 20.44 -33.86
N PRO A 15 -17.01 20.26 -33.87
CA PRO A 15 -16.17 20.57 -35.05
C PRO A 15 -16.56 19.79 -36.30
N TYR A 16 -17.22 18.64 -36.12
CA TYR A 16 -17.66 17.74 -37.18
C TYR A 16 -19.17 17.85 -37.46
N HIS A 17 -19.78 18.98 -37.11
CA HIS A 17 -21.22 19.25 -37.26
C HIS A 17 -22.11 18.25 -36.50
N GLY A 18 -21.55 17.54 -35.53
CA GLY A 18 -22.31 16.71 -34.60
C GLY A 18 -22.89 17.52 -33.45
N GLY A 19 -23.82 16.92 -32.73
CA GLY A 19 -24.45 17.55 -31.59
C GLY A 19 -25.12 16.55 -30.66
N GLY A 20 -25.47 17.02 -29.47
CA GLY A 20 -26.25 16.26 -28.50
C GLY A 20 -25.89 16.59 -27.06
N HIS A 21 -26.17 15.67 -26.16
CA HIS A 21 -25.80 15.82 -24.75
C HIS A 21 -24.31 15.50 -24.59
N PRO A 22 -23.56 16.15 -23.65
CA PRO A 22 -22.15 15.83 -23.38
C PRO A 22 -21.80 14.35 -23.14
N LYS A 23 -22.79 13.52 -22.83
CA LYS A 23 -22.64 12.07 -22.59
C LYS A 23 -23.24 11.19 -23.69
N ALA A 24 -23.92 11.80 -24.65
CA ALA A 24 -24.66 11.14 -25.72
C ALA A 24 -24.83 12.15 -26.86
N ALA A 25 -23.76 12.36 -27.61
CA ALA A 25 -23.72 13.17 -28.82
C ALA A 25 -23.35 12.28 -30.00
N SER A 26 -23.72 12.72 -31.21
CA SER A 26 -23.43 12.00 -32.45
C SER A 26 -23.05 12.98 -33.56
N CYS A 27 -22.17 12.57 -34.45
CA CYS A 27 -21.92 13.23 -35.73
C CYS A 27 -22.13 12.25 -36.88
N SER A 28 -22.48 12.77 -38.04
CA SER A 28 -22.50 12.03 -39.30
C SER A 28 -21.81 12.89 -40.35
N MET A 29 -20.78 12.34 -41.00
CA MET A 29 -20.04 13.05 -42.04
C MET A 29 -19.94 12.21 -43.30
N ARG A 30 -19.76 12.90 -44.42
CA ARG A 30 -19.47 12.32 -45.72
C ARG A 30 -17.97 12.43 -45.98
N LEU A 31 -17.31 11.30 -46.20
CA LEU A 31 -15.84 11.23 -46.41
C LEU A 31 -15.40 11.81 -47.76
N ASP A 32 -16.36 12.06 -48.66
CA ASP A 32 -16.19 12.69 -49.97
C ASP A 32 -16.46 14.20 -49.95
N ASP A 33 -16.74 14.80 -48.77
CA ASP A 33 -17.03 16.22 -48.64
C ASP A 33 -15.78 17.09 -48.94
N PRO A 34 -15.83 18.00 -49.93
CA PRO A 34 -14.71 18.88 -50.27
C PRO A 34 -14.32 19.85 -49.15
N ALA A 35 -15.16 20.06 -48.14
CA ALA A 35 -14.82 20.82 -46.94
C ALA A 35 -13.84 20.07 -46.01
N MET A 36 -13.77 18.74 -46.13
CA MET A 36 -12.96 17.84 -45.29
C MET A 36 -11.76 17.27 -46.05
N ARG A 37 -11.12 18.09 -46.90
CA ARG A 37 -10.01 17.71 -47.81
C ARG A 37 -9.02 16.73 -47.15
N GLY A 38 -9.11 15.46 -47.55
CA GLY A 38 -8.09 14.45 -47.27
C GLY A 38 -8.23 13.72 -45.92
N LEU A 39 -9.31 13.93 -45.16
CA LEU A 39 -9.59 13.09 -43.99
C LEU A 39 -10.26 11.79 -44.44
N ASP A 40 -9.51 10.70 -44.40
CA ASP A 40 -10.09 9.37 -44.41
C ASP A 40 -10.67 9.01 -43.03
N SER A 41 -11.36 7.87 -42.96
CA SER A 41 -11.98 7.41 -41.71
C SER A 41 -10.95 7.17 -40.60
N GLN A 42 -9.70 6.88 -40.94
CA GLN A 42 -8.65 6.58 -39.96
C GLN A 42 -8.09 7.87 -39.37
N ALA A 43 -7.73 8.84 -40.21
CA ALA A 43 -7.26 10.16 -39.78
C ALA A 43 -8.27 10.89 -38.89
N PHE A 44 -9.57 10.70 -39.16
CA PHE A 44 -10.64 11.20 -38.28
C PHE A 44 -10.59 10.53 -36.90
N LEU A 45 -10.51 9.20 -36.83
CA LEU A 45 -10.43 8.47 -35.57
C LEU A 45 -9.17 8.85 -34.78
N ASP A 46 -8.03 9.01 -35.47
CA ASP A 46 -6.77 9.38 -34.85
C ASP A 46 -6.86 10.79 -34.23
N HIS A 47 -7.42 11.77 -34.96
CA HIS A 47 -7.65 13.12 -34.42
C HIS A 47 -8.63 13.11 -33.24
N LEU A 48 -9.68 12.27 -33.28
CA LEU A 48 -10.62 12.11 -32.19
C LEU A 48 -9.95 11.55 -30.93
N VAL A 49 -9.11 10.52 -31.10
CA VAL A 49 -8.35 9.91 -30.01
C VAL A 49 -7.35 10.91 -29.44
N GLU A 50 -6.64 11.64 -30.30
CA GLU A 50 -5.69 12.68 -29.88
C GLU A 50 -6.37 13.77 -29.06
N ASP A 51 -7.50 14.32 -29.53
CA ASP A 51 -8.25 15.36 -28.81
C ASP A 51 -8.78 14.86 -27.46
N ILE A 52 -9.28 13.61 -27.40
CA ILE A 52 -9.67 12.98 -26.14
C ILE A 52 -8.45 12.88 -25.20
N CYS A 53 -7.33 12.36 -25.69
CA CYS A 53 -6.15 12.12 -24.87
C CYS A 53 -5.45 13.38 -24.39
N THR A 54 -5.45 14.45 -25.19
CA THR A 54 -4.71 15.69 -24.91
C THR A 54 -5.57 16.74 -24.23
N ASN A 55 -6.83 16.91 -24.64
CA ASN A 55 -7.65 18.03 -24.22
C ASN A 55 -8.78 17.64 -23.27
N GLN A 56 -9.29 16.41 -23.34
CA GLN A 56 -10.46 15.99 -22.54
C GLN A 56 -10.13 15.08 -21.35
N LEU A 57 -9.07 14.28 -21.45
CA LEU A 57 -8.59 13.47 -20.34
C LEU A 57 -7.67 14.30 -19.45
N LYS A 58 -8.12 14.60 -18.23
CA LYS A 58 -7.22 15.10 -17.20
C LYS A 58 -6.16 14.03 -16.93
N PRO A 59 -4.85 14.37 -16.92
CA PRO A 59 -3.81 13.42 -16.59
C PRO A 59 -4.06 12.83 -15.20
N GLU A 60 -3.89 11.51 -15.09
CA GLU A 60 -4.04 10.80 -13.83
C GLU A 60 -2.83 11.12 -12.94
N ILE A 61 -3.08 11.78 -11.81
CA ILE A 61 -2.04 12.18 -10.85
C ILE A 61 -1.41 10.93 -10.25
N SER A 62 -0.09 10.91 -10.18
CA SER A 62 0.68 9.84 -9.52
C SER A 62 0.86 10.10 -8.01
N ALA A 63 1.14 9.07 -7.23
CA ALA A 63 1.40 9.17 -5.80
C ALA A 63 2.55 10.14 -5.48
N GLY A 64 3.59 10.16 -6.33
CA GLY A 64 4.70 11.10 -6.23
C GLY A 64 4.29 12.57 -6.35
N GLU A 65 3.27 12.87 -7.15
CA GLU A 65 2.82 14.25 -7.39
C GLU A 65 1.98 14.83 -6.25
N PHE A 66 1.31 14.00 -5.44
CA PHE A 66 0.44 14.49 -4.36
C PHE A 66 0.87 14.09 -2.95
N MET A 67 1.92 13.28 -2.80
CA MET A 67 2.49 12.98 -1.49
C MET A 67 3.02 14.22 -0.78
N THR A 68 3.02 14.17 0.55
CA THR A 68 3.75 15.15 1.35
C THR A 68 5.19 14.69 1.51
N ALA A 69 6.13 15.57 1.19
CA ALA A 69 7.56 15.42 1.43
C ALA A 69 8.17 16.78 1.85
N PRO A 70 9.25 16.82 2.65
CA PRO A 70 9.94 15.69 3.28
C PRO A 70 9.15 15.07 4.46
N VAL A 71 9.37 13.79 4.74
CA VAL A 71 8.69 13.05 5.80
C VAL A 71 9.55 13.00 7.07
N LEU A 72 8.98 13.37 8.22
CA LEU A 72 9.66 13.16 9.51
C LEU A 72 9.76 11.65 9.79
N THR A 73 10.95 11.17 10.16
CA THR A 73 11.22 9.75 10.41
C THR A 73 12.00 9.54 11.70
N CYS A 74 12.04 8.31 12.18
CA CYS A 74 12.89 7.90 13.30
C CYS A 74 13.58 6.55 13.01
N THR A 75 14.48 6.13 13.90
CA THR A 75 15.18 4.85 13.82
C THR A 75 14.57 3.82 14.78
N PRO A 76 14.82 2.51 14.59
CA PRO A 76 14.27 1.47 15.46
C PRO A 76 14.71 1.60 16.92
N ASP A 77 15.86 2.22 17.15
CA ASP A 77 16.47 2.43 18.46
C ASP A 77 16.08 3.78 19.09
N THR A 78 15.35 4.64 18.38
CA THR A 78 14.77 5.87 18.95
C THR A 78 13.88 5.50 20.14
N THR A 79 13.97 6.22 21.26
CA THR A 79 13.15 5.91 22.43
C THR A 79 11.71 6.34 22.23
N ILE A 80 10.78 5.70 22.94
CA ILE A 80 9.35 6.04 22.88
C ILE A 80 9.11 7.49 23.31
N SER A 81 9.82 7.98 24.34
CA SER A 81 9.74 9.38 24.78
C SER A 81 10.26 10.36 23.72
N GLN A 82 11.38 10.06 23.06
CA GLN A 82 11.87 10.89 21.96
C GLN A 82 10.88 10.94 20.79
N ALA A 83 10.31 9.79 20.43
CA ALA A 83 9.29 9.71 19.38
C ALA A 83 8.02 10.49 19.77
N GLU A 84 7.61 10.46 21.04
CA GLU A 84 6.48 11.26 21.53
C GLU A 84 6.72 12.75 21.31
N ILE A 85 7.88 13.25 21.75
CA ILE A 85 8.27 14.66 21.59
C ILE A 85 8.24 15.03 20.10
N ALA A 86 8.85 14.20 19.24
CA ALA A 86 8.86 14.45 17.80
C ALA A 86 7.44 14.56 17.21
N LEU A 87 6.50 13.68 17.60
CA LEU A 87 5.11 13.75 17.14
C LEU A 87 4.38 14.98 17.67
N GLN A 88 4.58 15.34 18.94
CA GLN A 88 3.93 16.48 19.57
C GLN A 88 4.42 17.81 18.98
N THR A 89 5.73 18.01 18.91
CA THR A 89 6.35 19.23 18.38
C THR A 89 5.93 19.49 16.94
N ASN A 90 5.82 18.45 16.12
CA ASN A 90 5.45 18.58 14.71
C ASN A 90 3.94 18.47 14.46
N SER A 91 3.12 18.29 15.51
CA SER A 91 1.66 18.12 15.40
C SER A 91 1.23 17.04 14.40
N ILE A 92 1.97 15.92 14.36
CA ILE A 92 1.71 14.78 13.46
C ILE A 92 1.31 13.53 14.24
N ASN A 93 0.55 12.65 13.60
CA ASN A 93 -0.03 11.46 14.25
C ASN A 93 0.78 10.19 14.09
N GLY A 94 1.88 10.22 13.33
CA GLY A 94 2.84 9.13 13.28
C GLY A 94 3.92 9.37 12.24
N ILE A 95 5.01 8.60 12.35
CA ILE A 95 6.21 8.72 11.53
C ILE A 95 6.70 7.34 11.09
N PRO A 96 7.27 7.21 9.89
CA PRO A 96 7.96 6.00 9.47
C PRO A 96 9.21 5.73 10.30
N VAL A 97 9.50 4.45 10.48
CA VAL A 97 10.74 3.96 11.09
C VAL A 97 11.65 3.46 9.98
N LEU A 98 12.84 4.06 9.86
CA LEU A 98 13.84 3.70 8.86
C LEU A 98 15.03 2.99 9.49
N ASP A 99 15.56 1.97 8.84
CA ASP A 99 16.81 1.34 9.26
C ASP A 99 18.06 2.19 8.93
N LYS A 100 19.24 1.61 9.19
CA LYS A 100 20.54 2.26 8.91
C LYS A 100 20.74 2.57 7.42
N ASN A 101 20.12 1.79 6.54
CA ASN A 101 20.20 1.93 5.09
C ASN A 101 19.08 2.84 4.54
N LYS A 102 18.31 3.50 5.42
CA LYS A 102 17.16 4.36 5.09
C LYS A 102 15.99 3.60 4.47
N PHE A 103 15.90 2.29 4.67
CA PHE A 103 14.76 1.50 4.24
C PHE A 103 13.65 1.50 5.29
N VAL A 104 12.41 1.52 4.83
CA VAL A 104 11.24 1.47 5.70
C VAL A 104 11.14 0.10 6.36
N VAL A 105 11.24 0.07 7.69
CA VAL A 105 11.09 -1.17 8.48
C VAL A 105 9.80 -1.24 9.28
N GLY A 106 9.15 -0.09 9.48
CA GLY A 106 7.88 0.00 10.17
C GLY A 106 7.37 1.43 10.28
N MET A 107 6.40 1.62 11.17
CA MET A 107 5.80 2.90 11.47
C MET A 107 5.39 2.99 12.93
N ILE A 108 5.52 4.18 13.51
CA ILE A 108 5.06 4.47 14.86
C ILE A 108 3.98 5.55 14.85
N THR A 109 2.93 5.34 15.64
CA THR A 109 1.79 6.27 15.74
C THR A 109 1.64 6.83 17.14
N LYS A 110 0.98 7.98 17.24
CA LYS A 110 0.66 8.62 18.52
C LYS A 110 -0.11 7.69 19.45
N THR A 111 -0.98 6.83 18.91
CA THR A 111 -1.74 5.84 19.67
C THR A 111 -0.83 4.78 20.29
N SER A 112 0.05 4.16 19.48
CA SER A 112 1.01 3.15 19.97
C SER A 112 1.93 3.70 21.06
N ILE A 113 2.39 4.95 20.91
CA ILE A 113 3.25 5.63 21.89
C ILE A 113 2.49 5.86 23.19
N LYS A 114 1.27 6.41 23.13
CA LYS A 114 0.43 6.65 24.31
C LYS A 114 0.18 5.37 25.10
N GLU A 115 -0.12 4.26 24.42
CA GLU A 115 -0.33 2.97 25.08
C GLU A 115 0.94 2.46 25.78
N ALA A 116 2.10 2.63 25.14
CA ALA A 116 3.36 2.20 25.73
C ALA A 116 3.79 3.07 26.92
N LEU A 117 3.54 4.38 26.87
CA LEU A 117 3.82 5.30 27.97
C LEU A 117 2.97 5.01 29.21
N LYS A 118 1.69 4.67 29.03
CA LYS A 118 0.82 4.20 30.13
C LYS A 118 1.38 2.96 30.85
N LYS A 119 2.16 2.14 30.13
CA LYS A 119 2.82 0.94 30.66
C LYS A 119 4.24 1.22 31.20
N GLY A 120 4.66 2.48 31.29
CA GLY A 120 5.97 2.87 31.79
C GLY A 120 7.14 2.54 30.85
N HIS A 121 6.91 2.46 29.54
CA HIS A 121 7.93 2.07 28.56
C HIS A 121 8.66 3.25 27.91
N ALA A 122 8.71 4.42 28.56
CA ALA A 122 9.26 5.65 27.98
C ALA A 122 10.69 5.51 27.42
N SER A 123 11.56 4.76 28.11
CA SER A 123 12.96 4.53 27.72
C SER A 123 13.16 3.37 26.75
N ARG A 124 12.11 2.57 26.46
CA ARG A 124 12.23 1.45 25.52
C ARG A 124 12.31 1.96 24.08
N PRO A 125 13.01 1.23 23.19
CA PRO A 125 13.10 1.60 21.78
C PRO A 125 11.78 1.35 21.05
N VAL A 126 11.49 2.18 20.05
CA VAL A 126 10.26 2.09 19.23
C VAL A 126 10.13 0.77 18.49
N LYS A 127 11.22 0.05 18.19
CA LYS A 127 11.18 -1.27 17.54
C LYS A 127 10.32 -2.30 18.28
N GLY A 128 10.11 -2.14 19.59
CA GLY A 128 9.28 -3.04 20.37
C GLY A 128 7.77 -2.81 20.22
N ILE A 129 7.35 -1.66 19.68
CA ILE A 129 5.94 -1.28 19.56
C ILE A 129 5.54 -0.77 18.17
N MET A 130 6.51 -0.59 17.27
CA MET A 130 6.25 -0.15 15.90
C MET A 130 5.44 -1.20 15.14
N MET A 131 4.56 -0.72 14.25
CA MET A 131 3.86 -1.58 13.31
C MET A 131 4.81 -1.96 12.19
N THR A 132 4.94 -3.26 11.92
CA THR A 132 5.83 -3.79 10.87
C THR A 132 5.13 -4.03 9.53
N GLN A 133 3.79 -4.01 9.52
CA GLN A 133 2.96 -4.11 8.33
C GLN A 133 2.50 -2.70 7.99
N VAL A 134 3.14 -2.11 6.97
CA VAL A 134 2.84 -0.76 6.49
C VAL A 134 2.55 -0.87 5.01
N GLN A 135 1.51 -0.18 4.55
CA GLN A 135 1.19 -0.14 3.13
C GLN A 135 2.22 0.73 2.41
N LEU A 136 2.93 0.12 1.46
CA LEU A 136 3.92 0.77 0.62
C LEU A 136 3.36 0.87 -0.80
N VAL A 137 3.59 2.00 -1.45
CA VAL A 137 3.25 2.23 -2.85
C VAL A 137 4.41 2.90 -3.56
N GLU A 138 4.56 2.66 -4.85
CA GLU A 138 5.56 3.35 -5.67
C GLU A 138 5.13 4.77 -6.00
N GLU A 139 6.07 5.64 -6.34
CA GLU A 139 5.79 7.02 -6.78
C GLU A 139 4.88 7.07 -8.02
N SER A 140 5.01 6.08 -8.91
CA SER A 140 4.20 5.90 -10.12
C SER A 140 2.77 5.42 -9.84
N THR A 141 2.45 5.02 -8.60
CA THR A 141 1.14 4.47 -8.23
C THR A 141 0.06 5.51 -8.49
N ARG A 142 -1.05 5.10 -9.11
CA ARG A 142 -2.12 6.01 -9.50
C ARG A 142 -2.88 6.51 -8.28
N PHE A 143 -3.35 7.76 -8.34
CA PHE A 143 -4.19 8.35 -7.29
C PHE A 143 -5.39 7.45 -6.94
N GLN A 144 -6.04 6.83 -7.93
CA GLN A 144 -7.22 5.98 -7.69
C GLN A 144 -6.90 4.75 -6.82
N ASP A 145 -5.72 4.17 -7.01
CA ASP A 145 -5.28 3.02 -6.21
C ASP A 145 -4.96 3.47 -4.78
N VAL A 146 -4.31 4.62 -4.61
CA VAL A 146 -4.06 5.21 -3.29
C VAL A 146 -5.37 5.60 -2.58
N GLU A 147 -6.32 6.17 -3.30
CA GLU A 147 -7.66 6.48 -2.79
C GLU A 147 -8.37 5.20 -2.34
N ARG A 148 -8.29 4.11 -3.11
CA ARG A 148 -8.84 2.82 -2.70
C ARG A 148 -8.22 2.32 -1.40
N TYR A 149 -6.90 2.43 -1.23
CA TYR A 149 -6.24 2.02 0.01
C TYR A 149 -6.72 2.83 1.22
N ILE A 150 -6.81 4.16 1.10
CA ILE A 150 -7.16 5.02 2.25
C ILE A 150 -8.67 5.04 2.53
N VAL A 151 -9.50 5.09 1.49
CA VAL A 151 -10.96 5.22 1.63
C VAL A 151 -11.64 3.86 1.63
N GLY A 152 -11.24 2.98 0.73
CA GLY A 152 -11.85 1.65 0.57
C GLY A 152 -11.43 0.68 1.66
N GLU A 153 -10.14 0.67 2.03
CA GLU A 153 -9.59 -0.21 3.07
C GLU A 153 -9.44 0.50 4.44
N ASP A 154 -9.92 1.74 4.55
CA ASP A 154 -9.87 2.61 5.75
C ASP A 154 -8.46 2.75 6.36
N LEU A 155 -7.42 2.71 5.51
CA LEU A 155 -6.06 2.98 5.97
C LEU A 155 -5.89 4.46 6.30
N GLU A 156 -5.30 4.78 7.44
CA GLU A 156 -5.05 6.18 7.80
C GLU A 156 -4.04 6.86 6.86
N ARG A 157 -3.15 6.06 6.26
CA ARG A 157 -1.93 6.52 5.61
C ARG A 157 -1.28 5.43 4.76
N VAL A 158 -0.53 5.89 3.76
CA VAL A 158 0.24 5.06 2.82
C VAL A 158 1.63 5.68 2.67
N LEU A 159 2.67 4.85 2.62
CA LEU A 159 4.04 5.30 2.38
C LEU A 159 4.40 5.19 0.91
N VAL A 160 4.91 6.28 0.35
CA VAL A 160 5.43 6.31 -1.00
C VAL A 160 6.92 6.01 -0.96
N VAL A 161 7.32 5.00 -1.72
CA VAL A 161 8.68 4.47 -1.72
C VAL A 161 9.24 4.37 -3.13
N GLN A 162 10.56 4.48 -3.21
CA GLN A 162 11.32 4.06 -4.37
C GLN A 162 11.86 2.66 -4.09
N MET A 163 11.45 1.70 -4.93
CA MET A 163 11.95 0.33 -4.83
C MET A 163 13.39 0.30 -5.32
N VAL A 164 14.30 -0.20 -4.49
CA VAL A 164 15.69 -0.43 -4.90
C VAL A 164 15.77 -1.87 -5.37
N PRO A 165 16.09 -2.13 -6.66
CA PRO A 165 16.36 -3.49 -7.12
C PRO A 165 17.43 -4.11 -6.22
N GLN A 166 17.09 -5.21 -5.57
CA GLN A 166 18.11 -6.01 -4.90
C GLN A 166 18.87 -6.72 -6.02
N GLU A 167 20.16 -6.39 -6.20
CA GLU A 167 21.05 -7.32 -6.90
C GLU A 167 20.96 -8.64 -6.13
N GLU A 168 20.43 -9.67 -6.78
CA GLU A 168 20.49 -11.03 -6.23
C GLU A 168 21.98 -11.34 -6.05
N ASP A 169 22.39 -11.73 -4.83
CA ASP A 169 23.72 -12.28 -4.59
C ASP A 169 23.98 -13.31 -5.71
N PRO A 170 25.08 -13.22 -6.48
CA PRO A 170 25.35 -14.19 -7.52
C PRO A 170 25.29 -15.57 -6.87
N ALA A 171 24.43 -16.42 -7.42
CA ALA A 171 24.21 -17.77 -6.91
C ALA A 171 25.57 -18.43 -6.61
N PRO A 172 25.73 -19.12 -5.47
CA PRO A 172 26.98 -19.78 -5.16
C PRO A 172 27.33 -20.69 -6.34
N ILE A 173 28.45 -20.39 -6.99
CA ILE A 173 29.03 -21.21 -8.04
C ILE A 173 29.11 -22.62 -7.42
N ALA A 174 28.30 -23.54 -7.93
CA ALA A 174 28.34 -24.93 -7.49
C ALA A 174 29.79 -25.41 -7.64
N PRO A 175 30.39 -26.04 -6.61
CA PRO A 175 31.71 -26.63 -6.79
C PRO A 175 31.59 -27.67 -7.90
N ALA A 176 32.44 -27.52 -8.91
CA ALA A 176 32.56 -28.44 -10.03
C ALA A 176 32.77 -29.86 -9.52
N GLU A 177 32.10 -30.78 -10.20
CA GLU A 177 32.14 -32.23 -10.08
C GLU A 177 33.55 -32.74 -9.73
N THR A 178 33.72 -33.25 -8.51
CA THR A 178 34.84 -34.15 -8.18
C THR A 178 34.62 -35.45 -8.93
N ALA A 179 35.57 -35.76 -9.81
CA ALA A 179 35.67 -37.02 -10.52
C ALA A 179 35.58 -38.21 -9.54
N GLU A 180 34.77 -39.19 -9.95
CA GLU A 180 34.72 -40.52 -9.37
C GLU A 180 36.12 -41.16 -9.52
N GLU A 181 36.79 -41.43 -8.40
CA GLU A 181 37.92 -42.36 -8.35
C GLU A 181 37.36 -43.76 -8.06
N GLU A 182 37.75 -44.70 -8.91
CA GLU A 182 37.34 -46.10 -8.96
C GLU A 182 37.76 -46.84 -7.67
N GLU A 183 36.81 -47.52 -7.01
CA GLU A 183 37.10 -48.53 -6.00
C GLU A 183 37.52 -49.85 -6.69
N GLU A 184 38.77 -50.27 -6.50
CA GLU A 184 39.20 -51.65 -6.69
C GLU A 184 39.24 -52.37 -5.33
N ASP A 185 38.50 -53.48 -5.27
CA ASP A 185 38.38 -54.41 -4.16
C ASP A 185 39.73 -55.04 -3.76
N HIS A 186 40.00 -55.11 -2.45
CA HIS A 186 40.77 -56.23 -1.90
C HIS A 186 40.25 -56.71 -0.54
N ASP A 187 39.95 -58.01 -0.57
CA ASP A 187 39.50 -58.93 0.47
C ASP A 187 40.50 -59.09 1.63
N GLY A 188 39.99 -59.42 2.83
CA GLY A 188 40.84 -59.87 3.93
C GLY A 188 40.29 -59.70 5.36
N GLY A 189 39.42 -60.61 5.77
CA GLY A 189 39.67 -61.45 6.96
C GLY A 189 39.61 -60.87 8.39
N GLU A 190 38.56 -61.32 9.10
CA GLU A 190 38.54 -61.90 10.47
C GLU A 190 38.86 -61.06 11.72
N GLY A 191 37.93 -61.12 12.69
CA GLY A 191 38.29 -61.51 14.06
C GLY A 191 37.74 -60.68 15.23
N SER A 192 36.63 -61.15 15.82
CA SER A 192 36.35 -61.19 17.29
C SER A 192 36.15 -59.83 18.04
N SER A 193 35.34 -59.63 19.08
CA SER A 193 34.39 -60.45 19.87
C SER A 193 33.83 -59.58 21.04
N VAL A 194 32.62 -59.92 21.54
CA VAL A 194 32.02 -59.67 22.90
C VAL A 194 31.84 -58.20 23.39
N SER A 195 30.88 -57.75 24.21
CA SER A 195 29.69 -58.25 24.97
C SER A 195 28.88 -56.98 25.35
N LEU A 196 27.54 -57.01 25.50
CA LEU A 196 26.77 -56.93 26.77
C LEU A 196 27.31 -55.85 27.75
N GLU A 197 26.55 -54.92 28.32
CA GLU A 197 25.33 -55.09 29.11
C GLU A 197 24.71 -53.75 29.57
N ASP A 198 23.47 -53.85 30.06
CA ASP A 198 22.51 -52.85 30.50
C ASP A 198 22.96 -51.87 31.60
N GLY A 199 22.37 -50.66 31.60
CA GLY A 199 22.51 -49.68 32.68
C GLY A 199 21.41 -48.63 32.65
N GLN A 200 20.49 -48.72 33.61
CA GLN A 200 19.22 -48.00 33.73
C GLN A 200 19.29 -46.46 33.89
N ALA A 201 18.28 -45.82 33.30
CA ALA A 201 17.46 -44.70 33.81
C ALA A 201 18.12 -43.42 34.35
N ALA A 202 17.90 -42.31 33.64
CA ALA A 202 17.39 -41.05 34.23
C ALA A 202 16.98 -40.02 33.16
N ALA A 203 15.73 -39.57 33.28
CA ALA A 203 15.15 -38.27 32.96
C ALA A 203 15.87 -37.26 32.03
N ALA A 204 15.03 -36.71 31.13
CA ALA A 204 14.96 -35.32 30.68
C ALA A 204 15.64 -34.92 29.35
N LYS A 205 14.82 -34.23 28.55
CA LYS A 205 15.10 -33.24 27.48
C LYS A 205 15.03 -33.69 26.02
N ALA A 206 14.49 -32.75 25.24
CA ALA A 206 14.54 -32.59 23.79
C ALA A 206 13.67 -33.58 22.99
N SER A 207 12.83 -33.18 22.03
CA SER A 207 13.05 -32.14 21.03
C SER A 207 11.72 -31.55 20.55
N SER A 208 11.49 -30.28 20.87
CA SER A 208 10.59 -29.44 20.08
C SER A 208 11.29 -29.15 18.76
N LYS A 209 10.82 -29.83 17.71
CA LYS A 209 11.20 -29.65 16.31
C LYS A 209 10.85 -28.21 15.89
N LYS A 210 11.77 -27.27 16.12
CA LYS A 210 11.61 -25.87 15.73
C LYS A 210 11.84 -25.79 14.22
N ALA A 211 10.74 -25.85 13.47
CA ALA A 211 10.74 -25.58 12.03
C ALA A 211 11.34 -24.19 11.80
N ASN A 212 12.54 -24.18 11.21
CA ASN A 212 13.28 -22.99 10.86
C ASN A 212 12.59 -22.34 9.64
N LYS A 213 11.61 -21.48 9.89
CA LYS A 213 10.92 -20.70 8.85
C LYS A 213 11.92 -19.69 8.27
N LYS A 214 12.47 -19.99 7.09
CA LYS A 214 13.23 -19.07 6.24
C LYS A 214 12.54 -17.70 6.25
N LYS A 215 13.17 -16.69 6.86
CA LYS A 215 12.71 -15.30 6.78
C LYS A 215 12.95 -14.83 5.35
N SER A 216 11.89 -14.68 4.57
CA SER A 216 11.94 -13.96 3.30
C SER A 216 12.49 -12.54 3.55
N LYS A 217 13.61 -12.19 2.92
CA LYS A 217 14.17 -10.81 2.94
C LYS A 217 13.06 -9.86 2.47
N LYS A 218 12.67 -8.87 3.30
CA LYS A 218 11.72 -7.83 2.89
C LYS A 218 12.35 -7.03 1.74
N PRO A 219 11.58 -6.61 0.72
CA PRO A 219 12.09 -5.76 -0.34
C PRO A 219 12.61 -4.44 0.25
N ALA A 220 13.77 -4.00 -0.23
CA ALA A 220 14.38 -2.75 0.20
C ALA A 220 13.64 -1.56 -0.42
N ALA A 221 12.89 -0.85 0.42
CA ALA A 221 12.04 0.25 -0.01
C ALA A 221 12.52 1.56 0.64
N LYS A 222 13.03 2.48 -0.19
CA LYS A 222 13.51 3.79 0.26
C LYS A 222 12.33 4.75 0.36
N LEU A 223 12.15 5.41 1.50
CA LEU A 223 11.05 6.34 1.70
C LEU A 223 11.24 7.62 0.86
N VAL A 224 10.19 8.03 0.16
CA VAL A 224 10.16 9.27 -0.62
C VAL A 224 9.07 10.21 -0.13
N GLY A 225 7.91 9.68 0.26
CA GLY A 225 6.81 10.50 0.74
C GLY A 225 5.79 9.77 1.61
N LEU A 226 4.84 10.54 2.12
CA LEU A 226 3.73 10.07 2.93
C LEU A 226 2.43 10.64 2.37
N ILE A 227 1.43 9.79 2.25
CA ILE A 227 0.07 10.18 1.89
C ILE A 227 -0.84 9.82 3.06
N THR A 228 -1.64 10.79 3.49
CA THR A 228 -2.64 10.62 4.55
C THR A 228 -4.03 10.97 4.03
N ARG A 229 -5.05 10.64 4.82
CA ARG A 229 -6.45 11.04 4.54
C ARG A 229 -6.60 12.55 4.37
N LYS A 230 -5.78 13.37 5.05
CA LYS A 230 -5.79 14.83 4.91
C LYS A 230 -5.31 15.28 3.53
N ASP A 231 -4.32 14.59 2.97
CA ASP A 231 -3.77 14.90 1.65
C ASP A 231 -4.80 14.60 0.56
N LEU A 232 -5.54 13.49 0.69
CA LEU A 232 -6.69 13.19 -0.19
C LEU A 232 -7.77 14.27 -0.11
N LEU A 233 -8.11 14.74 1.10
CA LEU A 233 -9.13 15.78 1.26
C LEU A 233 -8.69 17.13 0.69
N ARG A 234 -7.39 17.47 0.77
CA ARG A 234 -6.82 18.67 0.14
C ARG A 234 -6.91 18.56 -1.38
N GLN A 235 -6.59 17.41 -1.95
CA GLN A 235 -6.71 17.15 -3.39
C GLN A 235 -8.17 17.18 -3.87
N ARG A 236 -9.11 16.74 -3.04
CA ARG A 236 -10.54 16.77 -3.36
C ARG A 236 -11.09 18.20 -3.59
N SER A 237 -10.47 19.23 -3.04
CA SER A 237 -10.80 20.63 -3.35
C SER A 237 -10.26 21.11 -4.70
N TYR A 238 -9.23 20.45 -5.24
CA TYR A 238 -8.61 20.80 -6.53
C TYR A 238 -9.17 19.97 -7.70
N TYR A 239 -9.67 18.75 -7.43
CA TYR A 239 -10.23 17.85 -8.43
C TYR A 239 -11.70 17.53 -8.15
N ASP A 240 -12.55 18.54 -8.39
CA ASP A 240 -14.02 18.45 -8.30
C ASP A 240 -14.63 17.35 -9.21
N SER A 241 -13.87 16.76 -10.13
CA SER A 241 -14.35 15.75 -11.07
C SER A 241 -14.25 14.30 -10.57
N VAL A 242 -13.65 14.02 -9.41
CA VAL A 242 -13.50 12.66 -8.86
C VAL A 242 -14.57 12.36 -7.81
N TYR A 243 -15.83 12.75 -8.07
CA TYR A 243 -16.92 12.34 -7.18
C TYR A 243 -17.33 10.90 -7.42
N TYR A 244 -16.86 10.05 -6.52
CA TYR A 244 -17.69 9.00 -5.93
C TYR A 244 -19.05 9.58 -5.54
N HIS A 245 -20.11 9.11 -6.20
CA HIS A 245 -21.38 8.94 -5.50
C HIS A 245 -21.12 7.93 -4.40
N ASN A 246 -20.73 8.41 -3.23
CA ASN A 246 -21.02 7.70 -2.01
C ASN A 246 -22.55 7.53 -2.06
N LYS A 247 -23.06 6.34 -2.43
CA LYS A 247 -24.37 5.94 -1.93
C LYS A 247 -24.14 6.00 -0.44
N PRO A 248 -24.66 7.03 0.23
CA PRO A 248 -24.26 7.25 1.59
C PRO A 248 -24.71 6.01 2.35
N PHE A 249 -23.85 5.54 3.25
CA PHE A 249 -24.32 4.93 4.49
C PHE A 249 -25.19 5.90 5.33
N SER A 250 -25.81 6.92 4.72
CA SER A 250 -27.11 7.38 5.13
C SER A 250 -28.15 6.46 4.48
N ILE A 251 -28.54 5.43 5.23
CA ILE A 251 -29.98 5.35 5.50
C ILE A 251 -30.34 6.79 5.90
N ARG A 252 -31.05 7.51 5.02
CA ARG A 252 -31.69 8.76 5.43
C ARG A 252 -32.67 8.32 6.51
N ILE A 253 -32.19 8.33 7.74
CA ILE A 253 -33.01 8.19 8.93
C ILE A 253 -33.93 9.39 8.83
N ASP A 254 -35.15 9.13 8.36
CA ASP A 254 -36.20 10.13 8.31
C ASP A 254 -36.35 10.75 9.71
N SER A 255 -36.85 11.97 9.76
CA SER A 255 -37.04 12.74 11.00
C SER A 255 -37.80 11.93 12.07
N SER A 256 -38.68 11.02 11.62
CA SER A 256 -39.39 10.03 12.43
C SER A 256 -38.46 8.99 13.09
N GLN A 257 -37.51 8.42 12.36
CA GLN A 257 -36.55 7.41 12.84
C GLN A 257 -35.45 8.01 13.72
N ARG A 258 -35.15 9.31 13.57
CA ARG A 258 -34.15 10.03 14.39
C ARG A 258 -34.61 10.17 15.84
N ARG A 259 -35.92 10.34 16.06
CA ARG A 259 -36.51 10.29 17.41
C ARG A 259 -36.34 8.92 18.06
N PHE A 260 -36.53 7.84 17.30
CA PHE A 260 -36.38 6.48 17.82
C PHE A 260 -34.96 6.20 18.31
N LEU A 261 -33.94 6.62 17.54
CA LEU A 261 -32.54 6.51 17.94
C LEU A 261 -32.16 7.40 19.12
N MET A 262 -32.75 8.60 19.24
CA MET A 262 -32.55 9.46 20.41
C MET A 262 -33.23 8.91 21.67
N ASP A 263 -34.40 8.30 21.54
CA ASP A 263 -35.12 7.67 22.66
C ASP A 263 -34.42 6.39 23.12
N LEU A 264 -33.91 5.59 22.17
CA LEU A 264 -33.08 4.42 22.45
C LEU A 264 -31.78 4.82 23.16
N ARG A 265 -31.12 5.91 22.73
CA ARG A 265 -29.92 6.45 23.39
C ARG A 265 -30.20 6.99 24.79
N LYS A 266 -31.38 7.60 25.02
CA LYS A 266 -31.81 8.02 26.37
C LYS A 266 -32.08 6.82 27.27
N LYS A 267 -32.78 5.80 26.77
CA LYS A 267 -33.05 4.55 27.51
C LYS A 267 -31.76 3.80 27.84
N LEU A 268 -30.82 3.70 26.90
CA LEU A 268 -29.51 3.08 27.15
C LEU A 268 -28.67 3.86 28.17
N LYS A 269 -28.76 5.20 28.19
CA LYS A 269 -28.15 6.04 29.24
C LYS A 269 -28.75 5.84 30.64
N MET A 270 -29.96 5.28 30.74
CA MET A 270 -30.57 4.93 32.04
C MET A 270 -30.08 3.59 32.58
N PHE A 271 -29.41 2.76 31.76
CA PHE A 271 -28.80 1.50 32.19
C PHE A 271 -27.30 1.63 32.53
N ASP A 272 -26.74 2.83 32.46
CA ASP A 272 -25.33 3.12 32.77
C ASP A 272 -25.14 3.72 34.17
N LYS A 273 -26.11 3.45 35.06
CA LYS A 273 -25.99 3.66 36.50
C LYS A 273 -26.51 2.41 37.21
N ASP A 274 -25.64 1.42 37.31
CA ASP A 274 -25.21 0.76 38.55
C ASP A 274 -24.01 -0.15 38.23
#